data_AF-A0A3M7AFZ6-F1
#
_entry.id   AF-A0A3M7AFZ6-F1
#
_cell.length_a   1.000
_cell.length_b   1.000
_cell.length_c   1.000
_cell.angle_alpha   90.00
_cell.angle_beta   90.00
_cell.angle_gamma   90.00
#
_symmetry.space_group_name_H-M   'P 1'
#
loop_
_entity.id
_entity.type
_entity.pdbx_description
1 polymer ?
#
loop_
_entity_poly.entity_id
_entity_poly.type
_entity_poly.pdbx_seq_one_letter_code
_entity_poly.pdbx_strand_id
1 'polypeptide(L)'
;MAFLHALVIVAGLILSVFSATPISAQISVRANKVPDKLHCFNACYGVNRTIVEQTIHNFCASYDGVYFNKDGPAGTFRGIFADQEYTPQPNTAEKGKIHMEMLAQDTASRGTQIIPYNVCSDNFWVTIKQCNCCKEDGKQGGIWHTPCLLFIFSPGWNGSIGSYMAIGSVQS
;
A
#
# COMPACT_ATOMS: atom_id res chain seq x y z
N MET A 1 59.33 23.87 12.12
CA MET A 1 58.37 22.82 12.49
C MET A 1 56.93 23.30 12.28
N ALA A 2 56.57 23.73 11.06
CA ALA A 2 55.20 24.20 10.75
C ALA A 2 54.72 23.81 9.35
N PHE A 3 55.58 23.14 8.56
CA PHE A 3 55.28 22.77 7.16
C PHE A 3 54.83 21.32 6.98
N LEU A 4 54.88 20.49 8.03
CA LEU A 4 54.44 19.09 7.97
C LEU A 4 52.99 18.86 8.45
N HIS A 5 52.30 19.87 8.98
CA HIS A 5 50.92 19.73 9.47
C HIS A 5 49.86 20.22 8.46
N ALA A 6 50.26 20.96 7.43
CA ALA A 6 49.34 21.42 6.38
C ALA A 6 48.99 20.34 5.34
N LEU A 7 49.78 19.26 5.26
CA LEU A 7 49.62 18.21 4.25
C LEU A 7 48.65 17.09 4.65
N VAL A 8 48.18 17.06 5.90
CA VAL A 8 47.23 16.04 6.38
C VAL A 8 45.76 16.51 6.27
N ILE A 9 45.50 17.81 6.11
CA ILE A 9 44.13 18.34 6.06
C ILE A 9 43.53 18.33 4.64
N VAL A 10 44.37 18.26 3.59
CA VAL A 10 43.90 18.26 2.19
C VAL A 10 43.56 16.84 1.68
N ALA A 11 44.07 15.78 2.32
CA ALA A 11 43.75 14.40 1.94
C ALA A 11 42.42 13.87 2.50
N GLY A 12 41.81 14.56 3.48
CA GLY A 12 40.55 14.15 4.10
C GLY A 12 39.28 14.71 3.45
N LEU A 13 39.42 15.60 2.47
CA LEU A 13 38.31 16.40 1.91
C LEU A 13 37.89 15.99 0.49
N ILE A 14 38.40 14.86 -0.02
CA ILE A 14 38.09 14.32 -1.36
C ILE A 14 37.51 12.91 -1.27
N LEU A 15 36.57 12.67 -0.35
CA LEU A 15 35.85 11.38 -0.26
C LEU A 15 34.36 11.52 0.10
N SER A 16 33.78 12.73 0.09
CA SER A 16 32.35 12.94 0.44
C SER A 16 31.45 13.37 -0.72
N VAL A 17 31.94 13.31 -1.96
CA VAL A 17 31.14 13.62 -3.16
C VAL A 17 31.25 12.42 -4.10
N PHE A 18 30.12 11.96 -4.63
CA PHE A 18 29.93 10.69 -5.38
C PHE A 18 29.81 9.47 -4.43
N SER A 19 28.65 8.92 -4.13
CA SER A 19 27.70 8.38 -5.10
C SER A 19 26.38 8.08 -4.38
N ALA A 20 25.41 8.98 -4.49
CA ALA A 20 24.01 8.61 -4.30
C ALA A 20 23.34 8.71 -5.67
N THR A 21 23.67 7.79 -6.56
CA THR A 21 22.74 7.45 -7.63
C THR A 21 21.48 6.93 -6.93
N PRO A 22 20.31 7.56 -7.08
CA PRO A 22 19.09 6.86 -6.72
C PRO A 22 19.07 5.63 -7.61
N ILE A 23 19.24 4.46 -7.01
CA ILE A 23 18.91 3.20 -7.67
C ILE A 23 17.38 3.23 -7.76
N SER A 24 16.88 3.96 -8.75
CA SER A 24 15.59 3.69 -9.35
C SER A 24 15.76 2.30 -9.94
N ALA A 25 15.40 1.30 -9.14
CA ALA A 25 15.27 -0.06 -9.61
C ALA A 25 14.20 0.00 -10.71
N GLN A 26 14.65 0.09 -11.95
CA GLN A 26 13.82 -0.19 -13.11
C GLN A 26 13.41 -1.65 -12.99
N ILE A 27 12.24 -1.90 -12.40
CA ILE A 27 11.56 -3.18 -12.56
C ILE A 27 10.89 -3.12 -13.93
N SER A 28 11.72 -3.22 -14.96
CA SER A 28 11.32 -3.69 -16.27
C SER A 28 11.37 -5.21 -16.22
N VAL A 29 10.27 -5.84 -15.79
CA VAL A 29 9.91 -7.17 -16.26
C VAL A 29 8.39 -7.25 -16.32
N ARG A 30 7.90 -7.11 -17.55
CA ARG A 30 6.56 -7.47 -17.97
C ARG A 30 6.44 -9.00 -17.86
N ALA A 31 5.94 -9.47 -16.72
CA ALA A 31 5.38 -10.80 -16.57
C ALA A 31 4.13 -10.66 -15.69
N ASN A 32 2.97 -11.03 -16.23
CA ASN A 32 1.67 -11.04 -15.55
C ASN A 32 1.63 -12.14 -14.46
N LYS A 33 2.56 -12.08 -13.49
CA LYS A 33 2.46 -12.84 -12.24
C LYS A 33 2.08 -11.85 -11.15
N VAL A 34 0.91 -12.06 -10.57
CA VAL A 34 0.53 -11.48 -9.29
C VAL A 34 1.66 -11.80 -8.31
N PRO A 35 2.28 -10.81 -7.64
CA PRO A 35 3.32 -11.06 -6.65
C PRO A 35 2.76 -11.98 -5.57
N ASP A 36 3.57 -12.89 -5.02
CA ASP A 36 3.12 -13.93 -4.05
C ASP A 36 2.42 -13.36 -2.80
N LYS A 37 2.52 -12.05 -2.60
CA LYS A 37 1.93 -11.30 -1.48
C LYS A 37 0.63 -10.56 -1.84
N LEU A 38 0.22 -10.57 -3.10
CA LEU A 38 -1.04 -10.00 -3.57
C LEU A 38 -2.05 -11.12 -3.77
N HIS A 39 -3.20 -10.99 -3.12
CA HIS A 39 -4.34 -11.88 -3.30
C HIS A 39 -5.49 -11.11 -3.93
N CYS A 40 -5.80 -11.40 -5.20
CA CYS A 40 -6.95 -10.79 -5.88
C CYS A 40 -8.24 -11.53 -5.54
N PHE A 41 -9.33 -10.79 -5.33
CA PHE A 41 -10.63 -11.39 -5.12
C PHE A 41 -11.19 -11.98 -6.42
N ASN A 42 -12.13 -12.92 -6.29
CA ASN A 42 -12.69 -13.65 -7.44
C ASN A 42 -13.91 -12.97 -8.09
N ALA A 43 -14.33 -11.80 -7.59
CA ALA A 43 -15.49 -11.09 -8.08
C ALA A 43 -15.07 -9.82 -8.83
N CYS A 44 -15.70 -9.56 -9.98
CA CYS A 44 -15.46 -8.36 -10.78
C CYS A 44 -16.50 -7.30 -10.48
N TYR A 45 -16.06 -6.21 -9.86
CA TYR A 45 -16.92 -5.08 -9.56
C TYR A 45 -16.65 -3.99 -10.58
N GLY A 46 -17.72 -3.50 -11.22
CA GLY A 46 -17.62 -2.30 -12.03
C GLY A 46 -17.29 -1.15 -11.10
N VAL A 47 -16.07 -0.65 -11.07
CA VAL A 47 -15.81 0.60 -10.35
C VAL A 47 -14.96 1.43 -11.26
N ASN A 48 -15.53 2.55 -11.68
CA ASN A 48 -14.83 3.53 -12.47
C ASN A 48 -13.49 3.92 -11.82
N ARG A 49 -12.43 3.98 -12.64
CA ARG A 49 -11.08 4.30 -12.18
C ARG A 49 -10.99 5.63 -11.41
N THR A 50 -11.74 6.65 -11.82
CA THR A 50 -11.76 7.97 -11.16
C THR A 50 -12.34 7.87 -9.75
N ILE A 51 -13.37 7.05 -9.54
CA ILE A 51 -13.95 6.82 -8.21
C ILE A 51 -12.93 6.14 -7.31
N VAL A 52 -12.21 5.14 -7.83
CA VAL A 52 -11.13 4.47 -7.10
C VAL A 52 -10.03 5.46 -6.72
N GLU A 53 -9.58 6.29 -7.66
CA GLU A 53 -8.54 7.29 -7.43
C GLU A 53 -8.94 8.29 -6.35
N GLN A 54 -10.15 8.84 -6.44
CA GLN A 54 -10.67 9.77 -5.44
C GLN A 54 -10.80 9.11 -4.06
N THR A 55 -11.25 7.85 -4.03
CA THR A 55 -11.39 7.11 -2.77
C THR A 55 -10.04 6.86 -2.11
N ILE A 56 -9.02 6.42 -2.87
CA ILE A 56 -7.66 6.24 -2.37
C ILE A 56 -7.10 7.56 -1.87
N HIS A 57 -7.30 8.64 -2.63
CA HIS A 57 -6.82 9.96 -2.23
C HIS A 57 -7.45 10.40 -0.89
N ASN A 58 -8.77 10.36 -0.77
CA ASN A 58 -9.48 10.75 0.44
C ASN A 58 -9.06 9.90 1.65
N PHE A 59 -8.94 8.59 1.46
CA PHE A 59 -8.50 7.67 2.50
C PHE A 59 -7.07 8.01 2.96
N CYS A 60 -6.11 8.00 2.04
CA CYS A 60 -4.70 8.19 2.39
C CYS A 60 -4.40 9.60 2.91
N ALA A 61 -5.12 10.63 2.45
CA ALA A 61 -4.97 11.99 2.96
C ALA A 61 -5.48 12.11 4.41
N SER A 62 -6.54 11.38 4.77
CA SER A 62 -7.13 11.40 6.11
C SER A 62 -6.23 10.74 7.17
N TYR A 63 -5.27 9.92 6.74
CA TYR A 63 -4.36 9.17 7.61
C TYR A 63 -2.89 9.43 7.31
N ASP A 64 -2.58 10.55 6.66
CA ASP A 64 -1.20 10.93 6.36
C ASP A 64 -0.40 11.19 7.65
N GLY A 65 0.75 10.52 7.77
CA GLY A 65 1.63 10.65 8.93
C GLY A 65 1.12 9.93 10.19
N VAL A 66 0.10 9.08 10.07
CA VAL A 66 -0.42 8.33 11.21
C VAL A 66 0.53 7.19 11.59
N TYR A 67 0.62 6.95 12.91
CA TYR A 67 1.45 5.91 13.50
C TYR A 67 0.70 4.58 13.55
N PHE A 68 1.30 3.54 12.99
CA PHE A 68 0.80 2.17 13.01
C PHE A 68 1.66 1.28 13.88
N ASN A 69 1.02 0.51 14.75
CA ASN A 69 1.70 -0.52 15.53
C ASN A 69 0.69 -1.62 15.84
N LYS A 70 1.11 -2.88 15.64
CA LYS A 70 0.25 -4.04 15.88
C LYS A 70 -0.13 -4.20 17.35
N ASP A 71 0.80 -3.93 18.27
CA ASP A 71 0.62 -4.06 19.72
C ASP A 71 -0.30 -2.98 20.29
N GLY A 72 -0.68 -1.99 19.47
CA GLY A 72 -1.56 -0.89 19.83
C GLY A 72 -1.13 -0.06 21.04
N PRO A 73 0.17 0.24 21.26
CA PRO A 73 0.55 1.21 22.29
C PRO A 73 -0.17 2.55 22.07
N ALA A 74 -0.34 3.30 23.16
CA ALA A 74 -1.05 4.57 23.13
C ALA A 74 -0.51 5.52 22.04
N GLY A 75 -1.42 6.10 21.26
CA GLY A 75 -1.08 6.99 20.14
C GLY A 75 -0.78 6.28 18.81
N THR A 76 -1.02 4.97 18.71
CA THR A 76 -0.86 4.21 17.46
C THR A 76 -2.14 3.49 17.05
N PHE A 77 -2.30 3.26 15.75
CA PHE A 77 -3.38 2.48 15.18
C PHE A 77 -2.91 1.06 14.89
N ARG A 78 -3.68 0.07 15.33
CA ARG A 78 -3.52 -1.31 14.86
C ARG A 78 -4.03 -1.46 13.42
N GLY A 79 -5.06 -0.70 13.09
CA GLY A 79 -5.71 -0.69 11.79
C GLY A 79 -6.56 0.55 11.60
N ILE A 80 -6.76 0.93 10.35
CA ILE A 80 -7.69 1.96 9.91
C ILE A 80 -8.55 1.41 8.78
N PHE A 81 -9.80 1.85 8.72
CA PHE A 81 -10.69 1.48 7.63
C PHE A 81 -11.63 2.63 7.30
N ALA A 82 -12.09 2.65 6.06
CA ALA A 82 -13.14 3.55 5.63
C ALA A 82 -14.00 2.89 4.55
N ASP A 83 -15.25 3.32 4.54
CA ASP A 83 -16.23 2.97 3.54
C ASP A 83 -16.56 4.23 2.73
N GLN A 84 -16.45 4.14 1.41
CA GLN A 84 -16.92 5.17 0.51
C GLN A 84 -18.14 4.65 -0.25
N GLU A 85 -19.28 5.29 -0.03
CA GLU A 85 -20.49 5.05 -0.81
C GLU A 85 -20.57 6.02 -2.00
N TYR A 86 -21.12 5.55 -3.12
CA TYR A 86 -21.34 6.35 -4.31
C TYR A 86 -22.52 5.79 -5.10
N THR A 87 -23.15 6.62 -5.93
CA THR A 87 -24.24 6.16 -6.80
C THR A 87 -23.66 5.46 -8.04
N PRO A 88 -23.91 4.16 -8.24
CA PRO A 88 -23.50 3.46 -9.45
C PRO A 88 -24.09 4.09 -10.70
N GLN A 89 -23.37 4.04 -11.81
CA GLN A 89 -24.00 4.38 -13.10
C GLN A 89 -25.14 3.40 -13.41
N PRO A 90 -26.29 3.87 -13.91
CA PRO A 90 -27.39 3.00 -14.29
C PRO A 90 -26.95 2.01 -15.38
N ASN A 91 -27.49 0.79 -15.35
CA ASN A 91 -27.20 -0.28 -16.31
C ASN A 91 -25.75 -0.78 -16.32
N THR A 92 -25.04 -0.63 -15.21
CA THR A 92 -23.68 -1.17 -15.05
C THR A 92 -23.64 -2.27 -13.99
N ALA A 93 -22.54 -3.04 -13.97
CA ALA A 93 -22.25 -3.98 -12.89
C ALA A 93 -21.64 -3.28 -11.66
N GLU A 94 -21.67 -1.94 -11.61
CA GLU A 94 -21.07 -1.19 -10.53
C GLU A 94 -21.82 -1.39 -9.21
N LYS A 95 -21.06 -1.47 -8.12
CA LYS A 95 -21.60 -1.59 -6.76
C LYS A 95 -21.21 -0.34 -5.98
N GLY A 96 -22.21 0.33 -5.41
CA GLY A 96 -22.08 1.70 -4.87
C GLY A 96 -21.33 1.82 -3.55
N LYS A 97 -20.42 0.91 -3.23
CA LYS A 97 -19.64 0.94 -1.99
C LYS A 97 -18.24 0.38 -2.20
N ILE A 98 -17.23 1.10 -1.70
CA ILE A 98 -15.84 0.68 -1.67
C ILE A 98 -15.39 0.64 -0.22
N HIS A 99 -14.83 -0.49 0.20
CA HIS A 99 -14.18 -0.63 1.49
C HIS A 99 -12.67 -0.60 1.31
N MET A 100 -11.99 0.18 2.16
CA MET A 100 -10.55 0.24 2.23
C MET A 100 -10.11 0.03 3.68
N GLU A 101 -9.08 -0.79 3.86
CA GLU A 101 -8.51 -1.07 5.17
C GLU A 101 -6.99 -1.18 5.08
N MET A 102 -6.31 -0.69 6.12
CA MET A 102 -4.87 -0.83 6.31
C MET A 102 -4.59 -1.31 7.74
N LEU A 103 -3.86 -2.42 7.87
CA LEU A 103 -3.56 -3.07 9.15
C LEU A 103 -2.06 -3.21 9.36
N ALA A 104 -1.59 -3.03 10.60
CA ALA A 104 -0.24 -3.39 10.99
C ALA A 104 -0.06 -4.92 11.05
N GLN A 105 1.04 -5.43 10.48
CA GLN A 105 1.39 -6.85 10.46
C GLN A 105 2.48 -7.23 11.48
N ASP A 106 2.53 -8.53 11.76
CA ASP A 106 3.26 -9.21 12.83
C ASP A 106 4.73 -9.48 12.54
N THR A 107 5.44 -8.53 11.90
CA THR A 107 6.89 -8.67 11.81
C THR A 107 7.51 -8.05 13.06
N ALA A 108 7.83 -8.90 14.02
CA ALA A 108 8.44 -8.62 15.33
C ALA A 108 9.71 -7.72 15.32
N SER A 109 10.14 -7.22 14.16
CA SER A 109 11.31 -6.39 13.95
C SER A 109 11.03 -4.92 13.66
N ARG A 110 9.77 -4.50 13.41
CA ARG A 110 9.51 -3.19 12.78
C ARG A 110 8.87 -2.12 13.67
N GLY A 111 8.43 -2.46 14.89
CA GLY A 111 7.90 -1.51 15.85
C GLY A 111 6.81 -0.57 15.30
N THR A 112 6.70 0.63 15.86
CA THR A 112 5.78 1.67 15.38
C THR A 112 6.28 2.28 14.06
N GLN A 113 5.41 2.38 13.06
CA GLN A 113 5.71 2.93 11.75
C GLN A 113 4.85 4.15 11.45
N ILE A 114 5.43 5.18 10.85
CA ILE A 114 4.70 6.33 10.33
C ILE A 114 4.37 6.05 8.87
N ILE A 115 3.10 6.17 8.49
CA ILE A 115 2.67 5.90 7.12
C ILE A 115 2.38 7.23 6.40
N PRO A 116 3.27 7.68 5.51
CA PRO A 116 3.00 8.85 4.69
C PRO A 116 2.02 8.54 3.56
N TYR A 117 1.38 9.58 3.04
CA TYR A 117 0.39 9.52 1.96
C TYR A 117 0.85 8.67 0.77
N ASN A 118 2.07 8.88 0.28
CA ASN A 118 2.59 8.18 -0.89
C ASN A 118 2.73 6.67 -0.64
N VAL A 119 3.19 6.26 0.55
CA VAL A 119 3.26 4.84 0.92
C VAL A 119 1.86 4.24 0.97
N CYS A 120 0.87 4.94 1.52
CA CYS A 120 -0.52 4.49 1.50
C CYS A 120 -1.04 4.32 0.06
N SER A 121 -0.96 5.38 -0.75
CA SER A 121 -1.51 5.44 -2.10
C SER A 121 -0.85 4.43 -3.04
N ASP A 122 0.49 4.37 -3.05
CA ASP A 122 1.25 3.50 -3.94
C ASP A 122 0.94 2.02 -3.67
N ASN A 123 0.77 1.64 -2.40
CA ASN A 123 0.45 0.26 -2.02
C ASN A 123 -0.98 -0.13 -2.40
N PHE A 124 -1.97 0.76 -2.28
CA PHE A 124 -3.31 0.48 -2.81
C PHE A 124 -3.31 0.34 -4.33
N TRP A 125 -2.53 1.17 -5.04
CA TRP A 125 -2.41 1.09 -6.49
C TRP A 125 -1.80 -0.22 -6.99
N VAL A 126 -1.03 -0.96 -6.19
CA VAL A 126 -0.57 -2.31 -6.54
C VAL A 126 -1.78 -3.22 -6.80
N THR A 127 -2.71 -3.30 -5.85
CA THR A 127 -3.95 -4.10 -5.98
C THR A 127 -4.77 -3.64 -7.16
N ILE A 128 -4.98 -2.33 -7.34
CA ILE A 128 -5.82 -1.81 -8.45
C ILE A 128 -5.22 -2.13 -9.82
N LYS A 129 -3.89 -2.10 -9.97
CA LYS A 129 -3.23 -2.34 -11.26
C LYS A 129 -3.14 -3.81 -11.61
N GLN A 130 -3.12 -4.70 -10.62
CA GLN A 130 -2.85 -6.12 -10.83
C GLN A 130 -4.10 -6.99 -10.66
N CYS A 131 -5.08 -6.57 -9.86
CA CYS A 131 -6.37 -7.23 -9.70
C CYS A 131 -7.43 -6.60 -10.60
N ASN A 132 -7.23 -6.76 -11.91
CA ASN A 132 -8.10 -6.23 -12.97
C ASN A 132 -9.00 -7.30 -13.56
N CYS A 133 -10.18 -6.87 -13.99
CA CYS A 133 -11.12 -7.66 -14.78
C CYS A 133 -10.93 -7.45 -16.29
N CYS A 134 -11.87 -8.00 -17.05
CA CYS A 134 -11.97 -7.93 -18.51
C CYS A 134 -11.98 -6.49 -19.10
N LYS A 135 -12.13 -5.45 -18.28
CA LYS A 135 -12.22 -4.04 -18.69
C LYS A 135 -11.44 -3.15 -17.71
N GLU A 136 -11.01 -2.00 -18.20
CA GLU A 136 -10.30 -1.00 -17.39
C GLU A 136 -11.12 -0.55 -16.16
N ASP A 137 -12.44 -0.41 -16.32
CA ASP A 137 -13.39 -0.05 -15.26
C ASP A 137 -13.95 -1.24 -14.46
N GLY A 138 -13.30 -2.41 -14.52
CA GLY A 138 -13.63 -3.56 -13.69
C GLY A 138 -12.49 -3.88 -12.73
N LYS A 139 -12.67 -3.60 -11.44
CA LYS A 139 -11.69 -3.92 -10.40
C LYS A 139 -12.20 -5.08 -9.56
N GLN A 140 -11.33 -6.08 -9.35
CA GLN A 140 -11.71 -7.21 -8.51
C GLN A 140 -11.60 -6.89 -7.02
N GLY A 141 -10.67 -5.99 -6.70
CA GLY A 141 -10.19 -5.86 -5.34
C GLY A 141 -9.21 -6.95 -4.94
N GLY A 142 -8.69 -6.82 -3.74
CA GLY A 142 -7.70 -7.75 -3.22
C GLY A 142 -7.02 -7.28 -1.96
N ILE A 143 -6.14 -8.14 -1.49
CA ILE A 143 -5.32 -7.97 -0.29
C ILE A 143 -3.86 -7.92 -0.69
N TRP A 144 -3.19 -6.83 -0.37
CA TRP A 144 -1.76 -6.66 -0.59
C TRP A 144 -1.00 -6.73 0.73
N HIS A 145 -0.14 -7.74 0.84
CA HIS A 145 0.76 -7.91 1.97
C HIS A 145 2.11 -7.24 1.68
N THR A 146 2.45 -6.25 2.49
CA THR A 146 3.85 -5.84 2.67
C THR A 146 4.41 -6.55 3.91
N PRO A 147 5.73 -6.50 4.17
CA PRO A 147 6.28 -7.03 5.42
C PRO A 147 5.66 -6.43 6.70
N CYS A 148 5.06 -5.25 6.61
CA CYS A 148 4.66 -4.47 7.79
C CYS A 148 3.19 -4.09 7.85
N LEU A 149 2.55 -4.05 6.68
CA LEU A 149 1.21 -3.55 6.52
C LEU A 149 0.46 -4.48 5.58
N LEU A 150 -0.81 -4.67 5.89
CA LEU A 150 -1.77 -5.35 5.04
C LEU A 150 -2.72 -4.28 4.51
N PHE A 151 -2.92 -4.25 3.19
CA PHE A 151 -3.82 -3.32 2.52
C PHE A 151 -4.97 -4.10 1.89
N ILE A 152 -6.21 -3.74 2.21
CA ILE A 152 -7.41 -4.37 1.66
C ILE A 152 -8.17 -3.34 0.86
N PHE A 153 -8.43 -3.63 -0.40
CA PHE A 153 -9.34 -2.85 -1.22
C PHE A 153 -10.46 -3.77 -1.72
N SER A 154 -11.68 -3.51 -1.27
CA SER A 154 -12.86 -4.30 -1.62
C SER A 154 -13.95 -3.41 -2.23
N PRO A 155 -14.04 -3.36 -3.57
CA PRO A 155 -15.20 -2.77 -4.22
C PRO A 155 -16.43 -3.67 -4.04
N GLY A 156 -17.61 -3.07 -3.99
CA GLY A 156 -18.88 -3.77 -3.77
C GLY A 156 -19.06 -4.41 -2.40
N TRP A 157 -18.47 -3.80 -1.37
CA TRP A 157 -18.57 -4.29 0.01
C TRP A 157 -20.02 -4.36 0.49
N ASN A 158 -20.43 -5.50 1.05
CA ASN A 158 -21.78 -5.76 1.56
C ASN A 158 -21.86 -5.82 3.10
N GLY A 159 -20.80 -5.44 3.82
CA GLY A 159 -20.79 -5.44 5.29
C GLY A 159 -20.29 -6.71 5.96
N SER A 160 -19.93 -7.77 5.23
CA SER A 160 -19.47 -9.02 5.83
C SER A 160 -17.94 -9.13 5.95
N ILE A 161 -17.40 -8.76 7.12
CA ILE A 161 -15.97 -8.90 7.49
C ILE A 161 -15.54 -10.39 7.59
N GLY A 162 -16.49 -11.31 7.73
CA GLY A 162 -16.23 -12.71 8.09
C GLY A 162 -15.56 -13.61 7.05
N SER A 163 -15.34 -13.18 5.81
CA SER A 163 -14.78 -14.07 4.76
C SER A 163 -13.30 -13.83 4.42
N TYR A 164 -12.71 -12.69 4.77
CA TYR A 164 -11.33 -12.38 4.37
C TYR A 164 -10.27 -12.81 5.39
N MET A 165 -10.65 -13.05 6.65
CA MET A 165 -9.76 -13.68 7.64
C MET A 165 -9.61 -15.20 7.46
N ALA A 166 -10.43 -15.83 6.60
CA ALA A 166 -10.33 -17.28 6.32
C ALA A 166 -9.20 -17.65 5.34
N ILE A 167 -8.49 -16.68 4.76
CA ILE A 167 -7.38 -16.93 3.82
C ILE A 167 -6.01 -17.01 4.55
N GLY A 168 -5.99 -16.83 5.88
CA GLY A 168 -4.80 -16.91 6.73
C GLY A 168 -4.76 -18.09 7.71
N SER A 169 -5.80 -18.92 7.78
CA SER A 169 -5.81 -20.15 8.59
C SER A 169 -5.82 -21.39 7.71
N VAL A 170 -4.83 -21.52 6.83
CA VAL A 170 -4.40 -22.84 6.36
C VAL A 170 -3.23 -23.24 7.24
N GLN A 171 -3.48 -24.31 7.99
CA GLN A 171 -2.59 -24.96 8.93
C GLN A 171 -1.16 -25.13 8.39
N SER A 172 -0.20 -24.87 9.26
CA SER A 172 0.97 -25.73 9.44
C SER A 172 1.18 -25.96 10.92
#